data_AF-A0A526V6X9-F1
#
_entry.id   AF-A0A526V6X9-F1
#
_cell.length_a   1.000
_cell.length_b   1.000
_cell.length_c   1.000
_cell.angle_alpha   90.00
_cell.angle_beta   90.00
_cell.angle_gamma   90.00
#
_symmetry.space_group_name_H-M   'P 1'
#
loop_
_entity.id
_entity.type
_entity.pdbx_description
1 polymer ?
#
loop_
_entity_poly.entity_id
_entity_poly.type
_entity_poly.pdbx_seq_one_letter_code
_entity_poly.pdbx_strand_id
1 'polypeptide(L)'
;MKTPHSNPEHLRDFTTDARVLLVAAIAVVVATAGLFAGIALLKLIRLATNIAYFGQFSLADLKLEDTPLGLAAVIVPVIGALIIGLMARFGSEKIRG
;
A
#
# COMPACT_ATOMS: atom_id res chain seq x y z
N MET A 1 23.78 -34.87 42.48
CA MET A 1 22.71 -34.19 41.72
C MET A 1 22.77 -32.69 42.04
N LYS A 2 23.19 -31.84 41.10
CA LYS A 2 23.17 -30.37 41.22
C LYS A 2 22.14 -29.86 40.21
N THR A 3 21.06 -29.27 40.69
CA THR A 3 20.04 -28.62 39.86
C THR A 3 20.64 -27.33 39.29
N PRO A 4 20.58 -27.09 37.97
CA PRO A 4 20.97 -25.80 37.41
C PRO A 4 19.96 -24.74 37.83
N HIS A 5 20.43 -23.70 38.52
CA HIS A 5 19.64 -22.51 38.81
C HIS A 5 19.60 -21.67 37.52
N SER A 6 18.53 -21.79 36.74
CA SER A 6 18.27 -20.87 35.63
C SER A 6 17.91 -19.51 36.22
N ASN A 7 18.83 -18.54 36.13
CA ASN A 7 18.61 -17.17 36.57
C ASN A 7 17.68 -16.46 35.54
N PRO A 8 16.40 -16.20 35.84
CA PRO A 8 15.46 -15.64 34.87
C PRO A 8 15.74 -14.17 34.52
N GLU A 9 16.70 -13.52 35.19
CA GLU A 9 17.00 -12.09 35.00
C GLU A 9 17.76 -11.77 33.70
N HIS A 10 18.43 -12.73 33.08
CA HIS A 10 19.17 -12.50 31.83
C HIS A 10 18.25 -12.31 30.60
N LEU A 11 16.98 -12.71 30.70
CA LEU A 11 16.02 -12.63 29.59
C LEU A 11 15.26 -11.30 29.54
N ARG A 12 15.56 -10.37 30.44
CA ARG A 12 14.85 -9.08 30.58
C ARG A 12 15.80 -7.91 30.40
N ASP A 13 16.55 -7.89 29.29
CA ASP A 13 17.28 -6.70 28.89
C ASP A 13 16.34 -5.72 28.16
N PHE A 14 15.44 -5.11 28.95
CA PHE A 14 14.57 -4.01 28.52
C PHE A 14 15.27 -2.66 28.68
N THR A 15 16.60 -2.62 28.54
CA THR A 15 17.36 -1.37 28.58
C THR A 15 16.98 -0.53 27.36
N THR A 16 15.95 0.29 27.54
CA THR A 16 15.46 1.24 26.55
C THR A 16 16.48 2.35 26.48
N ASP A 17 17.46 2.18 25.59
CA ASP A 17 18.50 3.15 25.35
C ASP A 17 17.95 4.32 24.51
N ALA A 18 18.59 5.49 24.55
CA ALA A 18 18.19 6.67 23.77
C ALA A 18 18.12 6.38 22.25
N ARG A 19 18.86 5.36 21.79
CA ARG A 19 18.78 4.82 20.41
C ARG A 19 17.41 4.27 20.06
N VAL A 20 16.70 3.64 20.99
CA VAL A 20 15.35 3.12 20.76
C VAL A 20 14.38 4.25 20.49
N LEU A 21 14.48 5.36 21.24
CA LEU A 21 13.69 6.57 21.01
C LEU A 21 14.00 7.21 19.66
N LEU A 22 15.27 7.23 19.24
CA LEU A 22 15.66 7.73 17.92
C LEU A 22 15.05 6.88 16.79
N VAL A 23 15.13 5.54 16.89
CA VAL A 23 14.54 4.62 15.90
C VAL A 23 13.03 4.78 15.86
N ALA A 24 12.37 4.90 17.02
CA ALA A 24 10.94 5.14 17.10
C ALA A 24 10.53 6.46 16.41
N ALA A 25 11.30 7.54 16.62
CA ALA A 25 11.05 8.82 15.96
C ALA A 25 11.18 8.73 14.43
N ILE A 26 12.23 8.05 13.93
CA ILE A 26 12.41 7.80 12.49
C ILE A 26 11.24 6.98 11.94
N ALA A 27 10.83 5.93 12.66
CA ALA A 27 9.71 5.09 12.25
C ALA A 27 8.40 5.89 12.11
N VAL A 28 8.12 6.83 13.03
CA VAL A 28 6.95 7.71 12.93
C VAL A 28 6.98 8.56 11.66
N VAL A 29 8.13 9.13 11.31
CA VAL A 29 8.29 9.93 10.09
C VAL A 29 8.03 9.09 8.84
N VAL A 30 8.65 7.91 8.76
CA VAL A 30 8.49 6.99 7.61
C VAL A 30 7.05 6.49 7.52
N ALA A 31 6.43 6.12 8.63
CA ALA A 31 5.04 5.68 8.67
C ALA A 31 4.07 6.80 8.23
N THR A 32 4.33 8.04 8.64
CA THR A 32 3.55 9.21 8.23
C THR A 32 3.65 9.43 6.72
N ALA A 33 4.85 9.34 6.15
CA ALA A 33 5.04 9.42 4.71
C ALA A 33 4.31 8.29 3.97
N GLY A 34 4.38 7.06 4.49
CA GLY A 34 3.65 5.91 3.97
C GLY A 34 2.12 6.09 4.03
N LEU A 35 1.60 6.67 5.12
CA LEU A 35 0.19 7.01 5.26
C LEU A 35 -0.26 8.00 4.17
N PHE A 36 0.49 9.08 3.96
CA PHE A 36 0.18 10.04 2.91
C PHE A 36 0.27 9.42 1.51
N ALA A 37 1.27 8.57 1.26
CA ALA A 37 1.37 7.82 0.01
C ALA A 37 0.17 6.90 -0.21
N GLY A 38 -0.30 6.22 0.83
CA GLY A 38 -1.51 5.39 0.80
C GLY A 38 -2.77 6.20 0.51
N ILE A 39 -2.95 7.36 1.16
CA ILE A 39 -4.07 8.27 0.89
C ILE A 39 -4.03 8.76 -0.56
N ALA A 40 -2.85 9.14 -1.06
CA ALA A 40 -2.68 9.55 -2.45
C ALA A 40 -3.00 8.41 -3.43
N LEU A 41 -2.55 7.20 -3.14
CA LEU A 41 -2.84 6.01 -3.96
C LEU A 41 -4.34 5.74 -4.02
N LEU A 42 -5.05 5.78 -2.89
CA LEU A 42 -6.51 5.60 -2.86
C LEU A 42 -7.25 6.69 -3.65
N LYS A 43 -6.76 7.93 -3.61
CA LYS A 43 -7.32 9.02 -4.44
C LYS A 43 -7.06 8.79 -5.93
N LEU A 44 -5.87 8.32 -6.31
CA LEU A 44 -5.54 8.00 -7.69
C LEU A 44 -6.36 6.83 -8.23
N ILE A 45 -6.60 5.81 -7.41
CA ILE A 45 -7.50 4.71 -7.76
C ILE A 45 -8.89 5.26 -8.07
N ARG A 46 -9.48 6.08 -7.18
CA ARG A 46 -10.78 6.73 -7.44
C ARG A 46 -10.78 7.54 -8.73
N LEU A 47 -9.74 8.34 -8.95
CA LEU A 47 -9.61 9.15 -10.16
C LEU A 47 -9.57 8.28 -11.42
N ALA A 48 -8.73 7.24 -11.44
CA ALA A 48 -8.62 6.32 -12.56
C ALA A 48 -9.94 5.59 -12.82
N THR A 49 -10.63 5.14 -11.77
CA THR A 49 -11.95 4.51 -11.87
C THR A 49 -12.98 5.48 -12.43
N ASN A 50 -13.04 6.73 -11.94
CA ASN A 50 -13.99 7.72 -12.41
C ASN A 50 -13.75 8.10 -13.88
N ILE A 51 -12.49 8.20 -14.29
CA ILE A 51 -12.14 8.45 -15.70
C ILE A 51 -12.53 7.24 -16.56
N ALA A 52 -12.18 6.02 -16.14
CA ALA A 52 -12.40 4.83 -16.95
C ALA A 52 -13.88 4.42 -17.07
N TYR A 53 -14.67 4.59 -16.00
CA TYR A 53 -16.07 4.14 -15.96
C TYR A 53 -17.08 5.25 -16.23
N PHE A 54 -16.74 6.51 -15.95
CA PHE A 54 -17.67 7.65 -16.09
C PHE A 54 -17.15 8.76 -17.02
N GLY A 55 -15.87 8.72 -17.42
CA GLY A 55 -15.25 9.78 -18.22
C GLY A 55 -15.07 11.11 -17.45
N GLN A 56 -15.16 11.08 -16.12
CA GLN A 56 -15.14 12.28 -15.27
C GLN A 56 -13.80 12.40 -14.54
N PHE A 57 -13.18 13.58 -14.59
CA PHE A 57 -11.99 13.88 -13.79
C PHE A 57 -12.41 14.31 -12.37
N SER A 58 -12.76 13.33 -11.53
CA SER A 58 -13.29 13.57 -10.19
C SER A 58 -12.70 12.63 -9.15
N LEU A 59 -12.62 13.09 -7.90
CA LEU A 59 -12.27 12.30 -6.72
C LEU A 59 -13.50 11.91 -5.88
N ALA A 60 -14.70 12.16 -6.39
CA ALA A 60 -15.94 11.77 -5.73
C ALA A 60 -16.05 10.25 -5.64
N ASP A 61 -16.74 9.78 -4.59
CA ASP A 61 -17.08 8.37 -4.43
C ASP A 61 -18.35 8.10 -5.27
N LEU A 62 -18.15 7.76 -6.54
CA LEU A 62 -19.22 7.37 -7.45
C LEU A 62 -19.47 5.87 -7.34
N LYS A 63 -20.74 5.49 -7.27
CA LYS A 63 -21.11 4.10 -7.19
C LYS A 63 -20.99 3.44 -8.56
N LEU A 64 -20.25 2.34 -8.63
CA LEU A 64 -20.04 1.62 -9.89
C LEU A 64 -21.32 1.05 -10.50
N GLU A 65 -22.37 0.83 -9.70
CA GLU A 65 -23.69 0.38 -10.18
C GLU A 65 -24.35 1.37 -11.13
N ASP A 66 -24.02 2.66 -11.02
CA ASP A 66 -24.58 3.74 -11.84
C ASP A 66 -23.74 4.01 -13.11
N THR A 67 -22.78 3.14 -13.45
CA THR A 67 -21.94 3.35 -14.63
C THR A 67 -22.78 3.33 -15.92
N PRO A 68 -22.62 4.33 -16.81
CA PRO A 68 -23.34 4.37 -18.08
C PRO A 68 -22.92 3.25 -19.05
N LEU A 69 -21.83 2.53 -18.76
CA LEU A 69 -21.27 1.49 -19.63
C LEU A 69 -22.07 0.17 -19.59
N GLY A 70 -22.88 -0.07 -18.56
CA GLY A 70 -23.63 -1.33 -18.41
C GLY A 70 -22.71 -2.56 -18.53
N LEU A 71 -23.08 -3.53 -19.38
CA LEU A 71 -22.28 -4.74 -19.63
C LEU A 71 -20.89 -4.46 -20.25
N ALA A 72 -20.71 -3.34 -20.95
CA ALA A 72 -19.43 -2.97 -21.55
C ALA A 72 -18.35 -2.61 -20.51
N ALA A 73 -18.75 -2.42 -19.24
CA ALA A 73 -17.86 -2.20 -18.10
C ALA A 73 -16.77 -3.29 -17.95
N VAL A 74 -16.99 -4.50 -18.46
CA VAL A 74 -16.00 -5.59 -18.46
C VAL A 74 -14.79 -5.33 -19.36
N ILE A 75 -14.91 -4.46 -20.36
CA ILE A 75 -13.81 -4.12 -21.27
C ILE A 75 -12.73 -3.32 -20.52
N VAL A 76 -13.12 -2.50 -19.56
CA VAL A 76 -12.22 -1.66 -18.78
C VAL A 76 -11.13 -2.47 -18.05
N PRO A 77 -11.45 -3.49 -17.22
CA PRO A 77 -10.43 -4.29 -16.55
C PRO A 77 -9.62 -5.15 -17.53
N VAL A 78 -10.19 -5.59 -18.66
CA VAL A 78 -9.45 -6.33 -19.69
C VAL A 78 -8.34 -5.46 -20.27
N ILE A 79 -8.66 -4.23 -20.67
CA ILE A 79 -7.65 -3.27 -21.16
C ILE A 79 -6.63 -2.95 -20.06
N GLY A 80 -7.09 -2.73 -18.83
CA GLY A 80 -6.21 -2.48 -17.68
C GLY A 80 -5.20 -3.61 -17.45
N ALA A 81 -5.64 -4.87 -17.53
CA ALA A 81 -4.77 -6.03 -17.39
C ALA A 81 -3.73 -6.13 -18.52
N LEU A 82 -4.12 -5.81 -19.76
CA LEU A 82 -3.19 -5.77 -20.88
C LEU A 82 -2.11 -4.70 -20.68
N ILE A 83 -2.48 -3.51 -20.21
CA ILE A 83 -1.54 -2.42 -19.91
C ILE A 83 -0.56 -2.86 -18.81
N ILE A 84 -1.06 -3.41 -17.71
CA ILE A 84 -0.21 -3.89 -16.60
C ILE A 84 0.69 -5.04 -17.06
N GLY A 85 0.19 -5.97 -17.89
CA GLY A 85 1.00 -7.05 -18.46
C GLY A 85 2.14 -6.53 -19.34
N LEU A 86 1.90 -5.49 -20.14
CA LEU A 86 2.94 -4.81 -20.91
C LEU A 86 3.94 -4.10 -20.00
N MET A 87 3.48 -3.44 -18.93
CA MET A 87 4.36 -2.82 -17.93
C MET A 87 5.23 -3.85 -17.20
N ALA A 88 4.69 -5.03 -16.88
CA ALA A 88 5.46 -6.11 -16.27
C ALA A 88 6.52 -6.67 -17.24
N ARG A 89 6.21 -6.74 -18.54
CA ARG A 89 7.15 -7.26 -19.56
C ARG A 89 8.23 -6.27 -19.95
N PHE A 90 7.89 -5.00 -20.09
CA PHE A 90 8.76 -3.97 -20.70
C PHE A 90 9.10 -2.82 -19.75
N GLY A 91 8.61 -2.83 -18.51
CA GLY A 91 8.83 -1.78 -17.53
C GLY A 91 10.23 -1.76 -16.93
N SER A 92 10.45 -0.80 -16.04
CA SER A 92 11.72 -0.67 -15.28
C SER A 92 12.01 -1.91 -14.44
N GLU A 93 13.27 -2.15 -14.05
CA GLU A 93 13.67 -3.26 -13.14
C GLU A 93 12.76 -3.39 -11.91
N LYS A 94 12.31 -2.26 -11.36
CA LYS A 94 11.41 -2.24 -10.19
C LYS A 94 10.01 -2.82 -10.44
N ILE A 95 9.58 -2.96 -11.70
CA ILE A 95 8.23 -3.39 -12.10
C ILE A 95 8.25 -4.82 -12.67
N ARG A 96 9.35 -5.22 -13.35
CA ARG A 96 9.48 -6.52 -14.01
C ARG A 96 9.84 -7.69 -13.09
N GLY A 97 10.31 -7.40 -11.86
CA GLY A 97 10.87 -8.38 -10.94
C GLY A 97 12.38 -8.27 -10.90
#